data_AF-A0A0C1L1N4-F1
#
_entry.id   AF-A0A0C1L1N4-F1
#
_cell.length_a   1.000
_cell.length_b   1.000
_cell.length_c   1.000
_cell.angle_alpha   90.00
_cell.angle_beta   90.00
_cell.angle_gamma   90.00
#
_symmetry.space_group_name_H-M   'P 1'
#
loop_
_entity.id
_entity.type
_entity.pdbx_description
1 polymer ?
#
loop_
_entity_poly.entity_id
_entity_poly.type
_entity_poly.pdbx_seq_one_letter_code
_entity_poly.pdbx_strand_id
1 'polypeptide(L)'
;MLSCNRSISQTKQQQSNHFLYKTELDTSKGNYGMHIEVKQVLPDTNELIPMSIDDRDIIGRSKYVREEQIKLLGEYLTYRGDTNTSNKRYRFKAGSHMVSPEGIKGFTVEVEALYSFTRMLTQGLPPIKPALISRVTGEQLNTNPKVVSEVYDIYTRWYKENAKTDFKNIILPLTGSSYCWLGEDKGMELFLKKSF
;
A
#
# COMPACT_ATOMS: atom_id res chain seq x y z
N MET A 1 47.49 16.66 -31.71
CA MET A 1 46.49 15.58 -31.73
C MET A 1 45.48 15.86 -30.63
N LEU A 2 44.28 16.30 -30.99
CA LEU A 2 43.19 16.63 -30.08
C LEU A 2 42.36 15.36 -29.84
N SER A 3 42.31 14.89 -28.59
CA SER A 3 41.39 13.82 -28.18
C SER A 3 40.40 14.41 -27.18
N CYS A 4 39.13 14.46 -27.61
CA CYS A 4 37.98 14.94 -26.86
C CYS A 4 37.72 14.10 -25.60
N ASN A 5 37.80 14.73 -24.43
CA ASN A 5 37.11 14.26 -23.23
C ASN A 5 35.60 14.46 -23.42
N ARG A 6 34.87 13.40 -23.74
CA ARG A 6 33.41 13.37 -23.60
C ARG A 6 33.06 13.15 -22.15
N SER A 7 32.90 14.25 -21.42
CA SER A 7 32.16 14.28 -20.16
C SER A 7 30.72 13.84 -20.44
N ILE A 8 30.39 12.59 -20.12
CA ILE A 8 29.01 12.12 -20.10
C ILE A 8 28.35 12.85 -18.93
N SER A 9 27.67 13.95 -19.26
CA SER A 9 26.76 14.64 -18.37
C SER A 9 25.70 13.63 -17.94
N GLN A 10 25.83 13.12 -16.73
CA GLN A 10 24.74 12.45 -16.02
C GLN A 10 23.65 13.50 -15.85
N THR A 11 22.74 13.56 -16.82
CA THR A 11 21.48 14.26 -16.68
C THR A 11 20.77 13.58 -15.52
N LYS A 12 20.87 14.17 -14.32
CA LYS A 12 20.00 13.85 -13.18
C LYS A 12 18.58 14.00 -13.70
N GLN A 13 17.98 12.89 -14.15
CA GLN A 13 16.55 12.80 -14.29
C GLN A 13 16.02 13.17 -12.91
N GLN A 14 15.31 14.29 -12.88
CA GLN A 14 14.57 14.78 -11.73
C GLN A 14 13.50 13.70 -11.48
N GLN A 15 13.88 12.64 -10.76
CA GLN A 15 12.98 11.55 -10.40
C GLN A 15 11.82 12.20 -9.66
N SER A 16 10.61 12.00 -10.17
CA SER A 16 9.39 12.37 -9.47
C SER A 16 9.52 11.91 -8.01
N ASN A 17 9.36 12.83 -7.06
CA ASN A 17 9.45 12.53 -5.63
C ASN A 17 8.33 11.59 -5.12
N HIS A 18 7.44 11.14 -6.02
CA HIS A 18 6.31 10.27 -5.73
C HIS A 18 6.61 8.82 -6.09
N PHE A 19 6.24 7.92 -5.17
CA PHE A 19 6.38 6.47 -5.28
C PHE A 19 5.07 5.79 -5.69
N LEU A 20 3.93 6.40 -5.42
CA LEU A 20 2.61 5.89 -5.75
C LEU A 20 1.99 6.66 -6.92
N TYR A 21 1.23 5.96 -7.75
CA TYR A 21 0.36 6.59 -8.75
C TYR A 21 -0.98 5.85 -8.83
N LYS A 22 -2.01 6.61 -9.21
CA LYS A 22 -3.34 6.04 -9.51
C LYS A 22 -3.39 5.68 -10.99
N THR A 23 -3.91 4.49 -11.30
CA THR A 23 -4.16 4.10 -12.69
C THR A 23 -5.28 4.92 -13.31
N GLU A 24 -5.35 4.92 -14.64
CA GLU A 24 -6.53 5.36 -15.35
C GLU A 24 -7.73 4.44 -15.07
N LEU A 25 -8.94 4.91 -15.40
CA LEU A 25 -10.16 4.12 -15.27
C LEU A 25 -10.13 2.95 -16.26
N ASP A 26 -10.07 1.73 -15.74
CA ASP A 26 -10.34 0.54 -16.54
C ASP A 26 -11.86 0.39 -16.70
N THR A 27 -12.33 0.33 -17.95
CA THR A 27 -13.76 0.14 -18.28
C THR A 27 -14.07 -1.29 -18.75
N SER A 28 -13.09 -2.19 -18.73
CA SER A 28 -13.26 -3.57 -19.16
C SER A 28 -14.13 -4.38 -18.19
N LYS A 29 -14.94 -5.28 -18.77
CA LYS A 29 -15.84 -6.13 -18.00
C LYS A 29 -15.04 -7.04 -17.08
N GLY A 30 -15.26 -6.93 -15.77
CA GLY A 30 -14.58 -7.71 -14.74
C GLY A 30 -13.35 -7.04 -14.10
N ASN A 31 -12.89 -5.89 -14.64
CA ASN A 31 -11.82 -5.09 -14.04
C ASN A 31 -12.23 -3.62 -13.84
N TYR A 32 -13.51 -3.28 -13.91
CA TYR A 32 -13.95 -1.89 -13.80
C TYR A 32 -13.44 -1.20 -12.52
N GLY A 33 -12.75 -0.08 -12.67
CA GLY A 33 -12.24 0.73 -11.55
C GLY A 33 -10.86 1.34 -11.80
N MET A 34 -10.30 1.90 -10.75
CA MET A 34 -8.92 2.42 -10.71
C MET A 34 -8.18 1.73 -9.56
N HIS A 35 -6.86 1.81 -9.50
CA HIS A 35 -6.14 1.39 -8.29
C HIS A 35 -4.82 2.15 -8.12
N ILE A 36 -4.17 1.91 -6.98
CA ILE A 36 -2.88 2.47 -6.63
C ILE A 36 -1.79 1.47 -7.02
N GLU A 37 -0.78 1.93 -7.75
CA GLU A 37 0.41 1.15 -8.06
C GLU A 37 1.65 1.78 -7.43
N VAL A 38 2.55 0.92 -6.95
CA VAL A 38 3.89 1.33 -6.53
C VAL A 38 4.77 1.39 -7.76
N LYS A 39 5.48 2.51 -7.95
CA LYS A 39 6.50 2.68 -8.97
C LYS A 39 7.55 1.58 -8.83
N GLN A 40 7.80 0.85 -9.91
CA GLN A 40 8.87 -0.14 -9.98
C GLN A 40 10.15 0.52 -10.51
N VAL A 41 11.29 0.29 -9.84
CA VAL A 41 12.61 0.70 -10.33
C VAL A 41 13.38 -0.56 -10.69
N LEU A 42 13.63 -0.78 -11.98
CA LEU A 42 14.39 -1.94 -12.46
C LEU A 42 15.89 -1.66 -12.35
N PRO A 43 16.69 -2.50 -11.66
CA PRO A 43 18.14 -2.43 -11.73
C PRO A 43 18.61 -3.01 -13.08
N ASP A 44 19.16 -2.15 -13.95
CA ASP A 44 20.00 -2.49 -15.11
C ASP A 44 19.47 -3.53 -16.14
N THR A 45 18.15 -3.62 -16.40
CA THR A 45 17.63 -4.53 -17.45
C THR A 45 16.55 -3.95 -18.37
N ASN A 46 16.74 -4.20 -19.68
CA ASN A 46 15.71 -4.16 -20.71
C ASN A 46 14.80 -5.41 -20.59
N GLU A 47 13.74 -5.25 -19.80
CA GLU A 47 12.50 -6.08 -19.73
C GLU A 47 12.42 -7.30 -18.78
N LEU A 48 11.14 -7.62 -18.53
CA LEU A 48 10.46 -8.78 -17.90
C LEU A 48 10.27 -8.69 -16.36
N ILE A 49 9.08 -8.92 -15.76
CA ILE A 49 7.83 -9.63 -16.12
C ILE A 49 6.65 -8.94 -15.39
N PRO A 50 5.50 -8.69 -16.04
CA PRO A 50 4.26 -8.34 -15.37
C PRO A 50 3.75 -9.58 -14.62
N MET A 51 4.20 -9.74 -13.39
CA MET A 51 3.38 -10.43 -12.40
C MET A 51 2.67 -9.34 -11.62
N SER A 52 1.37 -9.51 -11.43
CA SER A 52 0.60 -8.74 -10.44
C SER A 52 1.21 -9.07 -9.07
N ILE A 53 2.15 -8.22 -8.68
CA ILE A 53 3.07 -8.40 -7.57
C ILE A 53 2.52 -7.58 -6.39
N ASP A 54 2.59 -8.12 -5.18
CA ASP A 54 2.25 -7.37 -3.95
C ASP A 54 3.12 -6.11 -3.86
N ASP A 55 2.57 -4.98 -3.38
CA ASP A 55 3.32 -3.73 -3.28
C ASP A 55 4.68 -3.91 -2.55
N ARG A 56 4.75 -4.82 -1.56
CA ARG A 56 5.99 -5.18 -0.83
C ARG A 56 7.03 -5.88 -1.70
N ASP A 57 6.59 -6.73 -2.62
CA ASP A 57 7.48 -7.43 -3.54
C ASP A 57 8.06 -6.45 -4.58
N ILE A 58 7.27 -5.44 -5.04
CA ILE A 58 7.76 -4.36 -5.91
C ILE A 58 8.86 -3.58 -5.19
N ILE A 59 8.63 -3.21 -3.93
CA ILE A 59 9.56 -2.49 -3.08
C ILE A 59 10.86 -3.28 -2.88
N GLY A 60 10.76 -4.58 -2.59
CA GLY A 60 11.91 -5.45 -2.45
C GLY A 60 12.73 -5.55 -3.74
N ARG A 61 12.07 -5.71 -4.90
CA ARG A 61 12.73 -5.76 -6.21
C ARG A 61 13.37 -4.42 -6.61
N SER A 62 12.70 -3.33 -6.25
CA SER A 62 13.14 -1.96 -6.54
C SER A 62 14.19 -1.45 -5.56
N LYS A 63 14.56 -2.26 -4.56
CA LYS A 63 15.57 -1.96 -3.52
C LYS A 63 15.30 -0.65 -2.79
N TYR A 64 14.03 -0.33 -2.54
CA TYR A 64 13.67 0.89 -1.83
C TYR A 64 14.28 0.89 -0.43
N VAL A 65 15.00 1.96 -0.10
CA VAL A 65 15.58 2.12 1.23
C VAL A 65 14.49 2.43 2.25
N ARG A 66 14.81 2.27 3.53
CA ARG A 66 13.85 2.40 4.62
C ARG A 66 13.12 3.75 4.60
N GLU A 67 13.84 4.83 4.33
CA GLU A 67 13.29 6.19 4.26
C GLU A 67 12.26 6.33 3.12
N GLU A 68 12.46 5.64 2.01
CA GLU A 68 11.53 5.62 0.87
C GLU A 68 10.28 4.80 1.20
N GLN A 69 10.44 3.67 1.87
CA GLN A 69 9.31 2.87 2.35
C GLN A 69 8.45 3.66 3.34
N ILE A 70 9.06 4.44 4.24
CA ILE A 70 8.35 5.34 5.14
C ILE A 70 7.60 6.43 4.35
N LYS A 71 8.25 7.08 3.37
CA LYS A 71 7.59 8.08 2.52
C LYS A 71 6.38 7.50 1.79
N LEU A 72 6.50 6.27 1.28
CA LEU A 72 5.43 5.55 0.60
C LEU A 72 4.20 5.33 1.52
N LEU A 73 4.42 5.00 2.80
CA LEU A 73 3.32 4.97 3.79
C LEU A 73 2.60 6.33 3.87
N GLY A 74 3.35 7.43 3.90
CA GLY A 74 2.80 8.78 3.89
C GLY A 74 1.99 9.08 2.62
N GLU A 75 2.43 8.58 1.47
CA GLU A 75 1.73 8.79 0.19
C GLU A 75 0.38 8.09 0.12
N TYR A 76 0.23 6.88 0.67
CA TYR A 76 -1.09 6.23 0.74
C TYR A 76 -2.12 7.12 1.46
N LEU A 77 -1.70 7.89 2.47
CA LEU A 77 -2.60 8.77 3.22
C LEU A 77 -3.12 9.96 2.39
N THR A 78 -2.49 10.26 1.24
CA THR A 78 -2.92 11.34 0.34
C THR A 78 -4.18 11.00 -0.46
N TYR A 79 -4.57 9.72 -0.50
CA TYR A 79 -5.77 9.23 -1.18
C TYR A 79 -7.07 9.39 -0.39
N ARG A 80 -7.02 10.09 0.76
CA ARG A 80 -8.21 10.41 1.56
C ARG A 80 -9.29 11.08 0.70
N GLY A 81 -10.51 10.55 0.76
CA GLY A 81 -11.65 11.09 0.02
C GLY A 81 -11.72 10.66 -1.45
N ASP A 82 -10.80 9.80 -1.93
CA ASP A 82 -10.93 9.18 -3.25
C ASP A 82 -11.93 8.01 -3.19
N THR A 83 -13.20 8.33 -3.46
CA THR A 83 -14.31 7.38 -3.41
C THR A 83 -14.50 6.58 -4.70
N ASN A 84 -13.58 6.67 -5.67
CA ASN A 84 -13.66 5.86 -6.89
C ASN A 84 -13.54 4.38 -6.55
N THR A 85 -14.26 3.51 -7.27
CA THR A 85 -14.16 2.06 -7.10
C THR A 85 -12.74 1.58 -7.35
N SER A 86 -12.19 0.83 -6.40
CA SER A 86 -10.90 0.17 -6.56
C SER A 86 -11.05 -1.16 -7.29
N ASN A 87 -10.22 -1.39 -8.31
CA ASN A 87 -10.08 -2.70 -8.96
C ASN A 87 -8.79 -3.44 -8.55
N LYS A 88 -8.10 -2.99 -7.48
CA LYS A 88 -6.88 -3.64 -6.99
C LYS A 88 -7.15 -5.08 -6.59
N ARG A 89 -6.24 -5.96 -6.98
CA ARG A 89 -6.26 -7.39 -6.64
C ARG A 89 -5.19 -7.70 -5.61
N TYR A 90 -5.42 -8.72 -4.79
CA TYR A 90 -4.48 -9.15 -3.75
C TYR A 90 -4.33 -10.66 -3.73
N ARG A 91 -3.18 -11.10 -3.23
CA ARG A 91 -2.92 -12.49 -2.85
C ARG A 91 -3.24 -12.64 -1.37
N PHE A 92 -4.23 -13.47 -1.08
CA PHE A 92 -4.66 -13.77 0.29
C PHE A 92 -4.13 -15.12 0.80
N LYS A 93 -3.64 -16.01 -0.08
CA LYS A 93 -3.12 -17.33 0.28
C LYS A 93 -1.84 -17.67 -0.49
N ALA A 94 -0.97 -18.47 0.11
CA ALA A 94 0.25 -18.93 -0.54
C ALA A 94 -0.11 -19.78 -1.77
N GLY A 95 0.61 -19.57 -2.88
CA GLY A 95 0.34 -20.27 -4.15
C GLY A 95 -0.94 -19.86 -4.87
N SER A 96 -1.72 -18.89 -4.38
CA SER A 96 -2.95 -18.45 -5.05
C SER A 96 -2.68 -17.32 -6.05
N HIS A 97 -3.55 -17.22 -7.06
CA HIS A 97 -3.62 -16.06 -7.94
C HIS A 97 -4.07 -14.81 -7.18
N MET A 98 -3.78 -13.64 -7.76
CA MET A 98 -4.29 -12.35 -7.29
C MET A 98 -5.76 -12.27 -7.64
N VAL A 99 -6.61 -12.02 -6.65
CA VAL A 99 -8.06 -11.95 -6.81
C VAL A 99 -8.58 -10.62 -6.31
N SER A 100 -9.67 -10.14 -6.91
CA SER A 100 -10.41 -9.02 -6.35
C SER A 100 -10.95 -9.41 -4.97
N PRO A 101 -11.10 -8.47 -4.02
CA PRO A 101 -11.67 -8.76 -2.71
C PRO A 101 -13.15 -9.17 -2.81
N GLU A 102 -13.42 -10.46 -2.96
CA GLU A 102 -14.77 -10.99 -3.08
C GLU A 102 -15.62 -10.72 -1.83
N GLY A 103 -16.88 -10.32 -2.04
CA GLY A 103 -17.84 -10.04 -0.97
C GLY A 103 -17.61 -8.73 -0.22
N ILE A 104 -16.63 -7.92 -0.62
CA ILE A 104 -16.31 -6.65 0.05
C ILE A 104 -17.05 -5.51 -0.64
N LYS A 105 -18.12 -5.01 0.00
CA LYS A 105 -18.82 -3.80 -0.45
C LYS A 105 -17.97 -2.55 -0.19
N GLY A 106 -18.10 -1.52 -1.03
CA GLY A 106 -17.43 -0.23 -0.83
C GLY A 106 -15.90 -0.29 -0.91
N PHE A 107 -15.34 -1.19 -1.72
CA PHE A 107 -13.90 -1.20 -1.95
C PHE A 107 -13.50 -0.05 -2.89
N THR A 108 -13.24 1.11 -2.30
CA THR A 108 -12.81 2.34 -2.99
C THR A 108 -11.30 2.51 -2.94
N VAL A 109 -10.75 3.45 -3.73
CA VAL A 109 -9.32 3.80 -3.73
C VAL A 109 -8.85 4.24 -2.34
N GLU A 110 -9.65 5.00 -1.60
CA GLU A 110 -9.27 5.40 -0.24
C GLU A 110 -9.24 4.20 0.73
N VAL A 111 -10.10 3.20 0.57
CA VAL A 111 -10.08 1.96 1.37
C VAL A 111 -8.89 1.09 0.97
N GLU A 112 -8.61 1.00 -0.33
CA GLU A 112 -7.41 0.35 -0.86
C GLU A 112 -6.15 0.93 -0.22
N ALA A 113 -6.02 2.26 -0.18
CA ALA A 113 -4.83 2.91 0.36
C ALA A 113 -4.59 2.57 1.85
N LEU A 114 -5.63 2.63 2.68
CA LEU A 114 -5.54 2.24 4.10
C LEU A 114 -5.17 0.76 4.28
N TYR A 115 -5.73 -0.10 3.43
CA TYR A 115 -5.45 -1.52 3.48
C TYR A 115 -4.02 -1.84 3.02
N SER A 116 -3.57 -1.26 1.89
CA SER A 116 -2.19 -1.40 1.39
C SER A 116 -1.18 -0.83 2.37
N PHE A 117 -1.48 0.31 3.02
CA PHE A 117 -0.69 0.83 4.13
C PHE A 117 -0.52 -0.23 5.23
N THR A 118 -1.61 -0.89 5.65
CA THR A 118 -1.53 -1.94 6.67
C THR A 118 -0.73 -3.14 6.18
N ARG A 119 -0.96 -3.59 4.94
CA ARG A 119 -0.21 -4.69 4.32
C ARG A 119 1.30 -4.44 4.36
N MET A 120 1.72 -3.22 4.04
CA MET A 120 3.12 -2.79 4.13
C MET A 120 3.74 -2.95 5.53
N LEU A 121 2.93 -2.92 6.59
CA LEU A 121 3.39 -3.09 7.97
C LEU A 121 3.44 -4.57 8.42
N THR A 122 3.09 -5.53 7.57
CA THR A 122 2.92 -6.94 7.95
C THR A 122 3.82 -7.86 7.12
N GLN A 123 4.22 -9.00 7.69
CA GLN A 123 5.02 -10.02 7.00
C GLN A 123 4.16 -11.01 6.21
N GLY A 124 4.72 -11.58 5.14
CA GLY A 124 4.12 -12.70 4.43
C GLY A 124 2.74 -12.39 3.86
N LEU A 125 1.77 -13.29 4.04
CA LEU A 125 0.39 -13.11 3.58
C LEU A 125 -0.51 -13.01 4.81
N PRO A 126 -0.63 -11.82 5.44
CA PRO A 126 -1.44 -11.68 6.65
C PRO A 126 -2.89 -12.10 6.35
N PRO A 127 -3.58 -12.72 7.32
CA PRO A 127 -4.94 -13.23 7.15
C PRO A 127 -6.01 -12.13 7.10
N ILE A 128 -5.64 -10.89 6.76
CA ILE A 128 -6.54 -9.73 6.66
C ILE A 128 -7.15 -9.61 5.26
N LYS A 129 -8.34 -9.04 5.20
CA LYS A 129 -9.03 -8.61 3.98
C LYS A 129 -9.30 -7.11 4.02
N PRO A 130 -9.47 -6.42 2.87
CA PRO A 130 -9.77 -4.99 2.81
C PRO A 130 -11.23 -4.67 3.19
N ALA A 131 -11.70 -5.30 4.26
CA ALA A 131 -13.00 -5.08 4.87
C ALA A 131 -12.77 -4.50 6.26
N LEU A 132 -12.96 -3.19 6.37
CA LEU A 132 -12.99 -2.49 7.64
C LEU A 132 -14.25 -2.93 8.37
N ILE A 133 -14.09 -3.39 9.61
CA ILE A 133 -15.20 -3.84 10.45
C ILE A 133 -15.19 -3.15 11.81
N SER A 134 -16.36 -3.09 12.42
CA SER A 134 -16.50 -2.79 13.85
C SER A 134 -16.00 -3.98 14.66
N ARG A 135 -15.09 -3.76 15.62
CA ARG A 135 -14.67 -4.82 16.55
C ARG A 135 -15.82 -5.28 17.46
N VAL A 136 -16.80 -4.41 17.72
CA VAL A 136 -17.91 -4.69 18.63
C VAL A 136 -19.02 -5.47 17.93
N THR A 137 -19.42 -5.03 16.74
CA THR A 137 -20.59 -5.59 16.03
C THR A 137 -20.21 -6.54 14.91
N GLY A 138 -18.95 -6.52 14.44
CA GLY A 138 -18.50 -7.29 13.28
C GLY A 138 -19.00 -6.74 11.93
N GLU A 139 -19.79 -5.67 11.93
CA GLU A 139 -20.37 -5.09 10.72
C GLU A 139 -19.30 -4.47 9.82
N GLN A 140 -19.47 -4.60 8.51
CA GLN A 140 -18.59 -3.98 7.52
C GLN A 140 -18.89 -2.49 7.37
N LEU A 141 -17.84 -1.67 7.43
CA LEU A 141 -17.93 -0.20 7.53
C LEU A 141 -17.36 0.54 6.31
N ASN A 142 -16.84 -0.16 5.30
CA ASN A 142 -16.26 0.46 4.10
C ASN A 142 -17.21 1.46 3.40
N THR A 143 -18.53 1.22 3.45
CA THR A 143 -19.53 2.09 2.81
C THR A 143 -19.95 3.26 3.71
N ASN A 144 -19.42 3.38 4.92
CA ASN A 144 -19.69 4.49 5.84
C ASN A 144 -18.59 5.54 5.72
N PRO A 145 -18.80 6.64 4.95
CA PRO A 145 -17.76 7.62 4.67
C PRO A 145 -17.27 8.35 5.93
N LYS A 146 -18.12 8.49 6.96
CA LYS A 146 -17.71 9.09 8.23
C LYS A 146 -16.68 8.21 8.95
N VAL A 147 -16.96 6.91 9.02
CA VAL A 147 -16.03 5.95 9.63
C VAL A 147 -14.73 5.84 8.83
N VAL A 148 -14.79 5.79 7.50
CA VAL A 148 -13.58 5.75 6.66
C VAL A 148 -12.72 7.00 6.91
N SER A 149 -13.34 8.18 6.98
CA SER A 149 -12.64 9.42 7.34
C SER A 149 -12.00 9.37 8.73
N GLU A 150 -12.71 8.86 9.75
CA GLU A 150 -12.15 8.69 11.10
C GLU A 150 -10.96 7.72 11.12
N VAL A 151 -11.02 6.64 10.33
CA VAL A 151 -9.90 5.70 10.19
C VAL A 151 -8.70 6.37 9.53
N TYR A 152 -8.90 7.22 8.52
CA TYR A 152 -7.82 8.05 7.97
C TYR A 152 -7.17 8.94 9.03
N ASP A 153 -7.95 9.52 9.94
CA ASP A 153 -7.41 10.33 11.05
C ASP A 153 -6.57 9.48 12.01
N ILE A 154 -6.99 8.25 12.29
CA ILE A 154 -6.21 7.29 13.09
C ILE A 154 -4.87 6.99 12.40
N TYR A 155 -4.87 6.66 11.12
CA TYR A 155 -3.64 6.34 10.38
C TYR A 155 -2.71 7.55 10.27
N THR A 156 -3.28 8.73 10.03
CA THR A 156 -2.51 9.99 9.94
C THR A 156 -1.84 10.31 11.27
N ARG A 157 -2.57 10.18 12.38
CA ARG A 157 -2.00 10.36 13.72
C ARG A 157 -0.92 9.33 14.00
N TRP A 158 -1.20 8.05 13.72
CA TRP A 158 -0.24 6.96 13.88
C TRP A 158 1.07 7.22 13.12
N TYR A 159 0.97 7.66 11.86
CA TYR A 159 2.13 7.97 11.02
C TYR A 159 2.96 9.12 11.61
N LYS A 160 2.29 10.20 12.03
CA LYS A 160 2.95 11.35 12.67
C LYS A 160 3.62 11.00 14.01
N GLU A 161 3.00 10.13 14.81
CA GLU A 161 3.54 9.69 16.09
C GLU A 161 4.76 8.80 15.91
N ASN A 162 4.69 7.83 14.99
CA ASN A 162 5.82 6.94 14.70
C ASN A 162 6.97 7.66 13.99
N ALA A 163 6.71 8.71 13.21
CA ALA A 163 7.77 9.54 12.64
C ALA A 163 8.66 10.18 13.72
N LYS A 164 8.13 10.49 14.90
CA LYS A 164 8.91 11.06 16.03
C LYS A 164 9.89 10.06 16.65
N THR A 165 9.61 8.77 16.52
CA THR A 165 10.43 7.70 17.08
C THR A 165 11.24 6.98 16.01
N ASP A 166 11.26 7.52 14.79
CA ASP A 166 11.82 6.87 13.61
C ASP A 166 11.28 5.44 13.48
N PHE A 167 9.96 5.27 13.62
CA PHE A 167 9.25 4.01 13.38
C PHE A 167 9.85 2.77 14.10
N LYS A 168 10.51 2.95 15.25
CA LYS A 168 11.23 1.87 15.96
C LYS A 168 10.31 0.84 16.63
N ASN A 169 9.14 1.26 17.10
CA ASN A 169 8.22 0.43 17.88
C ASN A 169 6.83 0.41 17.24
N ILE A 170 6.68 -0.40 16.20
CA ILE A 170 5.44 -0.42 15.43
C ILE A 170 4.42 -1.37 16.03
N ILE A 171 3.25 -0.79 16.32
CA ILE A 171 1.96 -1.47 16.45
C ILE A 171 1.10 -1.09 15.24
N LEU A 172 0.08 -1.86 14.88
CA LEU A 172 -0.78 -1.49 13.76
C LEU A 172 -1.64 -0.26 14.08
N PRO A 173 -1.96 0.61 13.09
CA PRO A 173 -2.73 1.83 13.31
C PRO A 173 -4.05 1.62 14.04
N LEU A 174 -4.76 0.51 13.78
CA LEU A 174 -6.07 0.20 14.35
C LEU A 174 -6.01 -0.51 15.71
N THR A 175 -4.81 -0.76 16.25
CA THR A 175 -4.63 -1.42 17.55
C THR A 175 -5.26 -0.57 18.66
N GLY A 176 -6.15 -1.16 19.45
CA GLY A 176 -6.86 -0.45 20.52
C GLY A 176 -7.99 0.47 20.07
N SER A 177 -8.26 0.57 18.76
CA SER A 177 -9.43 1.30 18.24
C SER A 177 -10.67 0.39 18.19
N SER A 178 -11.85 1.00 18.00
CA SER A 178 -13.12 0.28 17.74
C SER A 178 -13.17 -0.42 16.38
N TYR A 179 -12.15 -0.25 15.54
CA TYR A 179 -12.10 -0.73 14.16
C TYR A 179 -10.99 -1.76 13.98
N CYS A 180 -11.15 -2.65 13.00
CA CYS A 180 -10.10 -3.54 12.52
C CYS A 180 -10.33 -3.96 11.08
N TRP A 181 -9.31 -4.58 10.48
CA TRP A 181 -9.52 -5.33 9.26
C TRP A 181 -10.09 -6.72 9.56
N LEU A 182 -11.00 -7.19 8.72
CA LEU A 182 -11.50 -8.56 8.83
C LEU A 182 -10.34 -9.56 8.78
N GLY A 183 -10.19 -10.36 9.84
CA GLY A 183 -9.13 -11.38 9.99
C GLY A 183 -7.90 -10.92 10.79
N GLU A 184 -7.86 -9.66 11.24
CA GLU A 184 -6.79 -9.12 12.09
C GLU A 184 -6.65 -9.86 13.44
N ASP A 185 -7.74 -10.47 13.91
CA ASP A 185 -7.80 -11.30 15.12
C ASP A 185 -7.08 -12.66 14.98
N LYS A 186 -6.78 -13.10 13.75
CA LYS A 186 -6.21 -14.44 13.47
C LYS A 186 -4.69 -14.52 13.56
N GLY A 187 -4.07 -13.55 14.23
CA GLY A 187 -2.62 -13.43 14.38
C GLY A 187 -1.95 -12.80 13.17
N MET A 188 -1.07 -11.83 13.42
CA MET A 188 -0.27 -11.17 12.40
C MET A 188 1.15 -10.95 12.90
N GLU A 189 2.12 -11.19 12.03
CA GLU A 189 3.51 -10.83 12.27
C GLU A 189 3.78 -9.45 11.65
N LEU A 190 4.31 -8.53 12.46
CA LEU A 190 4.60 -7.16 12.02
C LEU A 190 5.95 -7.11 11.32
N PHE A 191 5.98 -6.54 10.11
CA PHE A 191 7.17 -6.44 9.27
C PHE A 191 8.26 -5.63 9.94
N LEU A 192 7.90 -4.50 10.54
CA LEU A 192 8.87 -3.57 11.10
C LEU A 192 9.28 -3.87 12.55
N LYS A 193 8.84 -4.99 13.15
CA LYS A 193 9.22 -5.40 14.52
C LYS A 193 10.51 -6.22 14.60
N LYS A 194 10.96 -6.79 13.49
CA LYS A 194 12.23 -7.52 13.36
C LYS A 194 12.76 -7.22 11.97
N SER A 195 14.06 -6.96 11.87
CA SER A 195 14.84 -6.71 10.64
C SER A 195 14.54 -5.41 9.90
N PHE A 196 15.18 -4.32 10.33
CA PHE A 196 16.43 -3.86 9.72
C PHE A 196 17.48 -3.64 10.82
#